data_AF-A0A3P6Q8G5-F1
#
_entry.id   AF-A0A3P6Q8G5-F1
#
_cell.length_a   1.000
_cell.length_b   1.000
_cell.length_c   1.000
_cell.angle_alpha   90.00
_cell.angle_beta   90.00
_cell.angle_gamma   90.00
#
_symmetry.space_group_name_H-M   'P 1'
#
loop_
_entity.id
_entity.type
_entity.pdbx_description
1 polymer ?
#
loop_
_entity_poly.entity_id
_entity_poly.type
_entity_poly.pdbx_seq_one_letter_code
_entity_poly.pdbx_strand_id
1 'polypeptide(L)'
;MLAFQAQFTALREKVEALSTRQDTFKSRVDSHQSTLILVATASRRLLSSTRNFTLELKNLQEWKQNKTMKDVRLRRFMGRLQKSIKALADMLAMDGCESKPCQYGGTCLPRFGKKYNCLCPHYRTGDNCEIDVDECAMYSGTHAGCQHNGTCVNHDTGFR
;
A
#
# COMPACT_ATOMS: atom_id res chain seq x y z
N MET A 1 -36.20 -6.57 49.28
CA MET A 1 -36.21 -7.68 48.30
C MET A 1 -36.43 -7.18 46.86
N LEU A 2 -37.48 -6.41 46.56
CA LEU A 2 -37.79 -5.96 45.19
C LEU A 2 -36.68 -5.13 44.50
N ALA A 3 -36.01 -4.23 45.22
CA ALA A 3 -34.93 -3.40 44.66
C ALA A 3 -33.68 -4.20 44.22
N PHE A 4 -33.34 -5.26 44.96
CA PHE A 4 -32.22 -6.15 44.64
C PHE A 4 -32.52 -7.01 43.41
N GLN A 5 -33.76 -7.47 43.29
CA GLN A 5 -34.23 -8.23 42.14
C GLN A 5 -34.21 -7.40 40.84
N ALA A 6 -34.60 -6.11 40.92
CA ALA A 6 -34.52 -5.17 39.81
C ALA A 6 -33.07 -4.86 39.36
N GLN A 7 -32.13 -4.76 40.32
CA GLN A 7 -30.71 -4.59 40.02
C GLN A 7 -30.12 -5.83 39.35
N PHE A 8 -30.51 -7.03 39.80
CA PHE A 8 -30.05 -8.29 39.23
C PHE A 8 -30.57 -8.51 37.80
N THR A 9 -31.83 -8.18 37.51
CA THR A 9 -32.38 -8.22 36.15
C THR A 9 -31.68 -7.22 35.23
N ALA A 10 -31.45 -5.98 35.68
CA ALA A 10 -30.74 -4.98 34.89
C ALA A 10 -29.27 -5.38 34.61
N LEU A 11 -28.61 -6.05 35.56
CA LEU A 11 -27.26 -6.60 35.37
C LEU A 11 -27.28 -7.75 34.35
N ARG A 12 -28.27 -8.64 34.44
CA ARG A 12 -28.44 -9.76 33.51
C ARG A 12 -28.66 -9.27 32.08
N GLU A 13 -29.52 -8.28 31.88
CA GLU A 13 -29.74 -7.65 30.57
C GLU A 13 -28.47 -7.02 30.00
N LYS A 14 -27.65 -6.38 30.85
CA LYS A 14 -26.35 -5.84 30.43
C LYS A 14 -25.36 -6.94 30.03
N VAL A 15 -25.33 -8.06 30.76
CA VAL A 15 -24.47 -9.21 30.43
C VAL A 15 -24.92 -9.85 29.12
N GLU A 16 -26.22 -10.03 28.92
CA GLU A 16 -26.78 -10.56 27.67
C GLU A 16 -26.50 -9.60 26.49
N ALA A 17 -26.61 -8.28 26.69
CA ALA A 17 -26.25 -7.28 25.69
C ALA A 17 -24.74 -7.26 25.36
N LEU A 18 -23.87 -7.57 26.32
CA LEU A 18 -22.43 -7.72 26.06
C LEU A 18 -22.11 -9.03 25.32
N SER A 19 -22.76 -10.13 25.69
CA SER A 19 -22.62 -11.42 25.01
C SER A 19 -22.97 -11.31 23.52
N THR A 20 -24.11 -10.68 23.21
CA THR A 20 -24.53 -10.47 21.82
C THR A 20 -23.52 -9.62 21.02
N ARG A 21 -22.94 -8.57 21.63
CA ARG A 21 -21.87 -7.79 21.00
C ARG A 21 -20.62 -8.62 20.75
N GLN A 22 -20.23 -9.49 21.68
CA GLN A 22 -19.09 -10.39 21.51
C GLN A 22 -19.30 -11.38 20.36
N ASP A 23 -20.50 -11.93 20.22
CA ASP A 23 -20.85 -12.82 19.11
C ASP A 23 -20.79 -12.10 17.76
N THR A 24 -21.28 -10.85 17.69
CA THR A 24 -21.15 -10.05 16.46
C THR A 24 -19.71 -9.74 16.10
N PHE A 25 -18.85 -9.48 17.08
CA PHE A 25 -17.41 -9.28 16.86
C PHE A 25 -16.75 -10.58 16.36
N LYS A 26 -17.05 -11.71 17.00
CA LYS A 26 -16.56 -13.02 16.59
C LYS A 26 -16.96 -13.35 15.15
N SER A 27 -18.22 -13.12 14.77
CA SER A 27 -18.70 -13.33 13.40
C SER A 27 -17.93 -12.48 12.37
N ARG A 28 -17.61 -11.22 12.70
CA ARG A 28 -16.78 -10.36 11.82
C ARG A 28 -15.36 -10.89 11.68
N VAL A 29 -14.74 -11.33 12.77
CA VAL A 29 -13.39 -11.91 12.75
C VAL A 29 -13.37 -13.20 11.91
N ASP A 30 -14.34 -14.09 12.10
CA ASP A 30 -14.46 -15.35 11.36
C ASP A 30 -14.70 -15.10 9.84
N SER A 31 -15.45 -14.05 9.49
CA SER A 31 -15.65 -13.60 8.10
C SER A 31 -14.36 -13.07 7.45
N HIS A 32 -13.60 -12.23 8.17
CA HIS A 32 -12.29 -11.76 7.70
C HIS A 32 -11.31 -12.91 7.50
N GLN A 33 -11.27 -13.86 8.42
CA GLN A 33 -10.42 -15.05 8.31
C GLN A 33 -10.81 -15.93 7.11
N SER A 34 -12.12 -16.10 6.86
CA SER A 34 -12.61 -16.83 5.69
C SER A 34 -12.19 -16.16 4.38
N THR A 35 -12.27 -14.83 4.31
CA THR A 35 -11.85 -14.05 3.14
C THR A 35 -10.33 -14.18 2.92
N LEU A 36 -9.53 -14.12 3.99
CA LEU A 36 -8.08 -14.32 3.90
C LEU A 36 -7.71 -15.71 3.38
N ILE A 37 -8.41 -16.76 3.82
CA ILE A 37 -8.20 -18.12 3.32
C ILE A 37 -8.54 -18.22 1.82
N LEU A 38 -9.64 -17.62 1.40
CA LEU A 38 -10.04 -17.58 -0.01
C LEU A 38 -9.00 -16.86 -0.88
N VAL A 39 -8.52 -15.69 -0.44
CA VAL A 39 -7.45 -14.96 -1.14
C VAL A 39 -6.18 -15.81 -1.19
N ALA A 40 -5.74 -16.38 -0.06
CA ALA A 40 -4.53 -17.19 -0.01
C ALA A 40 -4.61 -18.45 -0.90
N THR A 41 -5.76 -19.11 -0.96
CA THR A 41 -5.96 -20.28 -1.84
C THR A 41 -6.01 -19.90 -3.31
N ALA A 42 -6.68 -18.79 -3.67
CA ALA A 42 -6.66 -18.25 -5.02
C ALA A 42 -5.24 -17.85 -5.45
N SER A 43 -4.49 -17.15 -4.59
CA SER A 43 -3.09 -16.77 -4.83
C SER A 43 -2.20 -17.99 -5.03
N ARG A 44 -2.34 -19.05 -4.23
CA ARG A 44 -1.58 -20.30 -4.42
C ARG A 44 -1.88 -20.97 -5.75
N ARG A 45 -3.15 -21.02 -6.16
CA ARG A 45 -3.55 -21.58 -7.47
C ARG A 45 -2.96 -20.76 -8.63
N LEU A 46 -3.04 -19.44 -8.54
CA LEU A 46 -2.44 -18.53 -9.51
C LEU A 46 -0.92 -18.77 -9.60
N LEU A 47 -0.21 -18.79 -8.48
CA LEU A 47 1.24 -19.05 -8.44
C LEU A 47 1.62 -20.40 -9.06
N SER A 48 0.87 -21.47 -8.74
CA SER A 48 1.08 -22.80 -9.34
C SER A 48 0.88 -22.77 -10.86
N SER A 49 -0.19 -22.13 -11.32
CA SER A 49 -0.46 -21.94 -12.75
C SER A 49 0.65 -21.15 -13.44
N THR A 50 1.09 -20.03 -12.86
CA THR A 50 2.20 -19.21 -13.38
C THR A 50 3.51 -20.01 -13.46
N ARG A 51 3.81 -20.86 -12.48
CA ARG A 51 5.00 -21.70 -12.48
C ARG A 51 4.95 -22.74 -13.61
N ASN A 52 3.80 -23.37 -13.83
CA ASN A 52 3.60 -24.30 -14.94
C ASN A 52 3.77 -23.60 -16.29
N PHE A 53 3.17 -22.41 -16.47
CA PHE A 53 3.37 -21.59 -17.66
C PHE A 53 4.84 -21.20 -17.87
N THR A 54 5.56 -20.89 -16.80
CA THR A 54 6.98 -20.54 -16.89
C THR A 54 7.83 -21.73 -17.34
N LEU A 55 7.51 -22.94 -16.90
CA LEU A 55 8.16 -24.18 -17.34
C LEU A 55 7.86 -24.47 -18.82
N GLU A 56 6.60 -24.35 -19.25
CA GLU A 56 6.21 -24.47 -20.66
C GLU A 56 6.94 -23.43 -21.54
N LEU A 57 7.05 -22.19 -21.07
CA LEU A 57 7.82 -21.13 -21.73
C LEU A 57 9.31 -21.45 -21.87
N LYS A 58 9.94 -22.05 -20.84
CA LYS A 58 11.34 -22.49 -20.92
C LYS A 58 11.55 -23.56 -21.99
N ASN A 59 10.66 -24.55 -22.05
CA ASN A 59 10.70 -25.59 -23.08
C ASN A 59 10.54 -25.01 -24.51
N LEU A 60 9.72 -23.95 -24.66
CA LEU A 60 9.57 -23.21 -25.92
C LEU A 60 10.79 -22.33 -26.26
N GLN A 61 11.53 -21.83 -25.27
CA GLN A 61 12.76 -21.05 -25.49
C GLN A 61 13.91 -21.93 -26.01
N GLU A 62 14.00 -23.19 -25.58
CA GLU A 62 14.96 -24.17 -26.13
C GLU A 62 14.68 -24.45 -27.62
N TRP A 63 13.41 -24.53 -28.01
CA TRP A 63 13.00 -24.65 -29.41
C TRP A 63 13.37 -23.41 -30.26
N LYS A 64 13.33 -22.22 -29.66
CA LYS A 64 13.72 -20.94 -30.31
C LYS A 64 15.23 -20.85 -30.58
N GLN A 65 16.09 -21.38 -29.71
CA GLN A 65 17.54 -21.36 -29.95
C GLN A 65 17.97 -22.25 -31.12
N ASN A 66 17.21 -23.32 -31.39
CA ASN A 66 17.52 -24.29 -32.45
C ASN A 66 16.95 -23.90 -33.84
N LYS A 67 16.09 -22.87 -33.92
CA LYS A 67 15.60 -22.32 -35.19
C LYS A 67 15.54 -20.81 -35.14
N THR A 68 16.38 -20.15 -35.93
CA THR A 68 16.14 -18.77 -36.33
C THR A 68 14.74 -18.68 -36.91
N MET A 69 13.79 -18.07 -36.20
CA MET A 69 12.41 -17.90 -36.65
C MET A 69 12.39 -17.11 -37.97
N LYS A 70 12.36 -17.82 -39.09
CA LYS A 70 12.30 -17.20 -40.44
C LYS A 70 10.92 -16.57 -40.69
N ASP A 71 9.88 -17.02 -40.00
CA ASP A 71 8.52 -16.49 -40.14
C ASP A 71 8.36 -15.09 -39.50
N VAL A 72 8.18 -14.09 -40.35
CA VAL A 72 7.93 -12.69 -39.95
C VAL A 72 6.61 -12.56 -39.17
N ARG A 73 5.60 -13.39 -39.45
CA ARG A 73 4.31 -13.37 -38.73
C ARG A 73 4.48 -13.84 -37.29
N LEU A 74 5.20 -14.94 -37.08
CA LEU A 74 5.50 -15.45 -35.74
C LEU A 74 6.34 -14.44 -34.94
N ARG A 75 7.35 -13.81 -35.56
CA ARG A 75 8.13 -12.74 -34.92
C ARG A 75 7.27 -11.54 -34.51
N ARG A 76 6.39 -11.06 -35.38
CA ARG A 76 5.46 -9.96 -35.07
C ARG A 76 4.47 -10.35 -33.97
N PHE A 77 3.93 -11.56 -34.01
CA PHE A 77 3.06 -12.08 -32.96
C PHE A 77 3.77 -12.12 -31.60
N MET A 78 4.96 -12.72 -31.54
CA MET A 78 5.75 -12.79 -30.31
C MET A 78 6.16 -11.40 -29.80
N GLY A 79 6.47 -10.47 -30.69
CA GLY A 79 6.75 -9.07 -30.31
C GLY A 79 5.54 -8.37 -29.68
N ARG A 80 4.33 -8.60 -30.20
CA ARG A 80 3.08 -8.09 -29.57
C ARG A 80 2.84 -8.73 -28.22
N LEU A 81 3.00 -10.05 -28.13
CA LEU A 81 2.85 -10.80 -26.88
C LEU A 81 3.83 -10.31 -25.80
N GLN A 82 5.10 -10.11 -26.15
CA GLN A 82 6.11 -9.58 -25.25
C GLN A 82 5.78 -8.16 -24.76
N LYS A 83 5.25 -7.29 -25.64
CA LYS A 83 4.80 -5.95 -25.23
C LYS A 83 3.63 -6.02 -24.25
N SER A 84 2.64 -6.88 -24.50
CA SER A 84 1.52 -7.09 -23.59
C SER A 84 1.98 -7.62 -22.23
N ILE A 85 2.87 -8.62 -22.21
CA ILE A 85 3.45 -9.17 -20.97
C ILE A 85 4.24 -8.08 -20.23
N LYS A 86 5.03 -7.28 -20.94
CA LYS A 86 5.79 -6.18 -20.33
C LYS A 86 4.86 -5.12 -19.71
N ALA A 87 3.78 -4.74 -20.39
CA ALA A 87 2.80 -3.79 -19.84
C ALA A 87 2.14 -4.33 -18.57
N LEU A 88 1.81 -5.63 -18.53
CA LEU A 88 1.30 -6.29 -17.33
C LEU A 88 2.33 -6.29 -16.19
N ALA A 89 3.59 -6.58 -16.50
CA ALA A 89 4.68 -6.54 -15.52
C ALA A 89 4.90 -5.11 -14.97
N ASP A 90 4.91 -4.10 -15.84
CA ASP A 90 5.06 -2.69 -15.45
C ASP A 90 3.89 -2.24 -14.55
N MET A 91 2.66 -2.73 -14.77
CA MET A 91 1.50 -2.45 -13.89
C MET A 91 1.60 -3.08 -12.49
N LEU A 92 2.34 -4.18 -12.35
CA LEU A 92 2.52 -4.90 -11.08
C LEU A 92 3.85 -4.56 -10.39
N ALA A 93 4.69 -3.74 -11.02
CA ALA A 93 6.01 -3.40 -10.52
C ALA A 93 5.93 -2.59 -9.22
N MET A 94 6.84 -2.89 -8.28
CA MET A 94 7.01 -2.24 -6.96
C MET A 94 8.42 -1.64 -6.84
N ASP A 95 8.89 -1.03 -7.93
CA ASP A 95 10.25 -0.53 -8.15
C ASP A 95 10.31 1.00 -8.24
N GLY A 96 9.21 1.71 -7.94
CA GLY A 96 9.12 3.17 -8.11
C GLY A 96 10.14 3.99 -7.29
N CYS A 97 10.87 3.38 -6.37
CA CYS A 97 11.92 4.03 -5.58
C CYS A 97 13.34 3.83 -6.13
N GLU A 98 13.54 3.04 -7.19
CA GLU A 98 14.88 2.78 -7.73
C GLU A 98 15.61 4.05 -8.17
N SER A 99 14.88 5.04 -8.69
CA SER A 99 15.43 6.33 -9.10
C SER A 99 15.73 7.29 -7.94
N LYS A 100 15.45 6.90 -6.69
CA LYS A 100 15.57 7.73 -5.48
C LYS A 100 14.90 9.12 -5.65
N PRO A 101 13.58 9.16 -5.90
CA PRO A 101 12.89 10.40 -6.26
C PRO A 101 12.72 11.39 -5.09
N CYS A 102 12.65 10.90 -3.85
CA CYS A 102 12.45 11.73 -2.66
C CYS A 102 13.72 12.51 -2.30
N GLN A 103 13.56 13.81 -2.05
CA GLN A 103 14.63 14.75 -1.75
C GLN A 103 14.70 15.05 -0.24
N TYR A 104 15.77 15.76 0.16
CA TYR A 104 15.95 16.34 1.50
C TYR A 104 15.67 15.36 2.67
N GLY A 105 16.11 14.11 2.54
CA GLY A 105 15.96 13.10 3.58
C GLY A 105 14.57 12.44 3.64
N GLY A 106 13.69 12.70 2.67
CA GLY A 106 12.41 12.01 2.54
C GLY A 106 12.56 10.49 2.35
N THR A 107 11.65 9.73 2.97
CA THR A 107 11.63 8.26 2.86
C THR A 107 10.76 7.83 1.69
N CYS A 108 11.33 7.10 0.73
CA CYS A 108 10.59 6.61 -0.43
C CYS A 108 9.82 5.32 -0.12
N LEU A 109 8.53 5.29 -0.45
CA LEU A 109 7.67 4.11 -0.35
C LEU A 109 7.24 3.65 -1.75
N PRO A 110 7.67 2.47 -2.22
CA PRO A 110 7.26 1.97 -3.53
C PRO A 110 5.78 1.61 -3.55
N ARG A 111 5.12 1.83 -4.69
CA ARG A 111 3.72 1.52 -4.95
C ARG A 111 3.58 0.75 -6.26
N PHE A 112 2.44 0.10 -6.44
CA PHE A 112 2.15 -0.67 -7.65
C PHE A 112 2.20 0.23 -8.89
N GLY A 113 2.74 -0.30 -9.98
CA GLY A 113 2.73 0.34 -11.28
C GLY A 113 3.86 1.35 -11.48
N LYS A 114 5.07 1.07 -10.97
CA LYS A 114 6.22 2.00 -10.94
C LYS A 114 5.95 3.32 -10.21
N LYS A 115 4.88 3.36 -9.42
CA LYS A 115 4.52 4.52 -8.62
C LYS A 115 5.31 4.50 -7.32
N TYR A 116 5.37 5.65 -6.67
CA TYR A 116 5.95 5.80 -5.35
C TYR A 116 5.24 6.93 -4.61
N ASN A 117 5.41 6.97 -3.30
CA ASN A 117 5.08 8.12 -2.47
C ASN A 117 6.30 8.47 -1.64
N CYS A 118 6.53 9.75 -1.41
CA CYS A 118 7.53 10.22 -0.45
C CYS A 118 6.88 10.52 0.90
N LEU A 119 7.48 10.03 1.98
CA LEU A 119 7.22 10.52 3.33
C LEU A 119 8.22 11.62 3.63
N CYS A 120 7.72 12.86 3.67
CA CYS A 120 8.55 14.03 3.89
C CYS A 120 8.81 14.26 5.38
N PRO A 121 10.00 14.78 5.74
CA PRO A 121 10.22 15.34 7.06
C PRO A 121 9.29 16.54 7.29
N HIS A 122 9.09 16.92 8.55
CA HIS A 122 8.12 17.96 8.93
C HIS A 122 8.35 19.33 8.28
N TYR A 123 9.59 19.64 7.90
CA TYR A 123 10.00 20.90 7.27
C TYR A 123 9.97 20.86 5.72
N ARG A 124 9.50 19.76 5.10
CA ARG A 124 9.37 19.64 3.63
C ARG A 124 7.99 19.13 3.21
N THR A 125 7.57 19.53 2.02
CA THR A 125 6.33 19.11 1.37
C THR A 125 6.52 18.97 -0.15
N GLY A 126 5.45 18.64 -0.87
CA GLY A 126 5.49 18.28 -2.29
C GLY A 126 5.61 16.78 -2.52
N ASP A 127 5.40 16.34 -3.76
CA ASP A 127 5.36 14.91 -4.12
C ASP A 127 6.73 14.23 -3.88
N ASN A 128 7.81 15.00 -3.99
CA ASN A 128 9.20 14.56 -3.80
C ASN A 128 9.89 15.23 -2.61
N CYS A 129 9.15 15.89 -1.71
CA CYS A 129 9.70 16.65 -0.60
C CYS A 129 10.59 17.82 -1.03
N GLU A 130 10.36 18.37 -2.22
CA GLU A 130 11.15 19.44 -2.83
C GLU A 130 10.81 20.83 -2.30
N ILE A 131 9.61 20.99 -1.75
CA ILE A 131 9.07 22.28 -1.30
C ILE A 131 9.39 22.45 0.19
N ASP A 132 9.93 23.60 0.55
CA ASP A 132 10.15 23.99 1.95
C ASP A 132 8.83 24.40 2.62
N VAL A 133 8.67 24.05 3.90
CA VAL A 133 7.50 24.46 4.67
C VAL A 133 7.82 25.80 5.34
N ASP A 134 7.03 26.83 5.07
CA ASP A 134 7.13 28.09 5.82
C ASP A 134 6.38 27.99 7.14
N GLU A 135 7.07 27.55 8.20
CA GLU A 135 6.43 27.39 9.50
C GLU A 135 6.03 28.73 10.12
N CYS A 136 6.73 29.82 9.78
CA CYS A 136 6.35 31.15 10.24
C CYS A 136 4.98 31.57 9.69
N ALA A 137 4.73 31.32 8.41
CA ALA A 137 3.42 31.53 7.81
C ALA A 137 2.36 30.58 8.40
N MET A 138 2.71 29.30 8.60
CA MET A 138 1.80 28.30 9.14
C MET A 138 1.35 28.60 10.59
N TYR A 139 2.26 29.12 11.42
CA TYR A 139 1.99 29.38 12.82
C TYR A 139 1.64 30.84 13.13
N SER A 140 1.63 31.72 12.13
CA SER A 140 1.26 33.12 12.30
C SER A 140 -0.13 33.27 12.94
N GLY A 141 -0.21 34.01 14.05
CA GLY A 141 -1.45 34.20 14.81
C GLY A 141 -1.86 33.01 15.69
N THR A 142 -1.01 31.98 15.82
CA THR A 142 -1.25 30.83 16.70
C THR A 142 -0.26 30.83 17.88
N HIS A 143 -0.61 30.13 18.95
CA HIS A 143 0.27 29.89 20.09
C HIS A 143 1.36 28.83 19.81
N ALA A 144 1.36 28.19 18.64
CA ALA A 144 2.35 27.19 18.25
C ALA A 144 3.64 27.78 17.64
N GLY A 145 3.65 29.08 17.32
CA GLY A 145 4.81 29.80 16.78
C GLY A 145 5.61 30.56 17.85
N CYS A 146 6.42 31.53 17.42
CA CYS A 146 7.23 32.37 18.31
C CYS A 146 6.34 33.18 19.28
N GLN A 147 6.63 33.08 20.58
CA GLN A 147 5.87 33.74 21.65
C GLN A 147 6.63 34.94 22.23
N HIS A 148 5.99 35.69 23.14
CA HIS A 148 6.58 36.82 23.86
C HIS A 148 7.20 37.89 22.95
N ASN A 149 6.47 38.28 21.89
CA ASN A 149 6.91 39.27 20.91
C ASN A 149 8.17 38.85 20.12
N GLY A 150 8.44 37.54 20.04
CA GLY A 150 9.51 36.97 19.21
C GLY A 150 9.25 37.19 17.72
N THR A 151 10.33 37.40 16.95
CA THR A 151 10.29 37.49 15.48
C THR A 151 10.59 36.12 14.90
N CYS A 152 9.73 35.63 14.01
CA CYS A 152 9.90 34.34 13.35
C CYS A 152 10.70 34.50 12.06
N VAL A 153 11.66 33.59 11.83
CA VAL A 153 12.43 33.48 10.59
C VAL A 153 12.43 32.03 10.12
N ASN A 154 11.95 31.81 8.90
CA ASN A 154 11.93 30.49 8.25
C ASN A 154 13.32 30.07 7.73
N HIS A 155 13.63 28.78 7.79
CA HIS A 155 14.86 28.14 7.28
C HIS A 155 14.55 26.80 6.61
N ASP A 156 15.49 26.30 5.81
CA ASP A 156 15.38 25.04 5.04
C ASP A 156 15.07 23.76 5.85
N THR A 157 15.17 23.83 7.18
CA THR A 157 14.97 22.72 8.11
C THR A 157 14.10 23.09 9.32
N GLY A 158 13.29 24.14 9.21
CA GLY A 158 12.41 24.62 10.29
C GLY A 158 12.45 26.13 10.49
N PHE A 159 11.96 26.61 11.63
CA PHE A 159 11.90 28.03 11.97
C PHE A 159 12.61 28.37 13.29
N ARG A 160 12.94 29.66 13.47
CA ARG A 160 13.45 30.20 14.74
C ARG A 160 12.87 31.58 15.06
#